data_AF-A0A1M6U245-F1
#
_entry.id   AF-A0A1M6U245-F1
#
_cell.length_a   1.000
_cell.length_b   1.000
_cell.length_c   1.000
_cell.angle_alpha   90.00
_cell.angle_beta   90.00
_cell.angle_gamma   90.00
#
_symmetry.space_group_name_H-M   'P 1'
#
loop_
_entity.id
_entity.type
_entity.pdbx_description
1 polymer ?
#
loop_
_entity_poly.entity_id
_entity_poly.type
_entity_poly.pdbx_seq_one_letter_code
_entity_poly.pdbx_strand_id
1 'polypeptide(L)'
;MEKILIAALLACQPGHRLIDWADRIPRGTLLADVLVTVEPFYTRLSIYQPGHFETVQRCCNGRQASVMHVPIENGRFCIAQSQPQMKWTLRLNFKPGLEL
;
A
#
# COMPACT_ATOMS: atom_id res chain seq x y z
N MET A 1 -4.17 -4.39 -29.12
CA MET A 1 -4.51 -3.24 -28.25
C MET A 1 -5.07 -3.65 -26.89
N GLU A 2 -5.72 -4.81 -26.73
CA GLU A 2 -6.18 -5.28 -25.40
C GLU A 2 -5.07 -5.45 -24.36
N LYS A 3 -3.91 -6.00 -24.74
CA LYS A 3 -2.80 -6.22 -23.80
C LYS A 3 -2.27 -4.93 -23.15
N ILE A 4 -2.38 -3.79 -23.85
CA ILE A 4 -1.91 -2.50 -23.35
C ILE A 4 -2.90 -1.93 -22.33
N LEU A 5 -4.21 -2.10 -22.55
CA LEU A 5 -5.24 -1.69 -21.59
C LEU A 5 -5.16 -2.48 -20.28
N ILE A 6 -4.91 -3.80 -20.35
CA ILE A 6 -4.79 -4.66 -19.16
C ILE A 6 -3.53 -4.30 -18.35
N ALA A 7 -2.42 -4.00 -19.03
CA ALA A 7 -1.19 -3.58 -18.35
C ALA A 7 -1.34 -2.23 -17.62
N ALA A 8 -2.15 -1.32 -18.16
CA ALA A 8 -2.46 -0.05 -17.51
C ALA A 8 -3.36 -0.22 -16.28
N LEU A 9 -4.25 -1.22 -16.28
CA LEU A 9 -5.03 -1.57 -15.08
C LEU A 9 -4.11 -2.03 -13.95
N LEU A 10 -3.07 -2.82 -14.22
CA LEU A 10 -2.19 -3.37 -13.18
C LEU A 10 -1.07 -2.42 -12.75
N ALA A 11 -1.14 -1.15 -13.12
CA ALA A 11 -0.12 -0.15 -12.81
C ALA A 11 -0.60 0.84 -11.72
N CYS A 12 0.35 1.49 -11.06
CA CYS A 12 0.03 2.63 -10.21
C CYS A 12 -0.36 3.84 -11.05
N GLN A 13 -1.19 4.72 -10.49
CA GLN A 13 -1.53 5.96 -11.18
C GLN A 13 -0.28 6.83 -11.37
N PRO A 14 -0.23 7.70 -12.39
CA PRO A 14 0.88 8.61 -12.59
C PRO A 14 1.21 9.40 -11.32
N GLY A 15 2.50 9.43 -10.94
CA GLY A 15 2.97 10.11 -9.73
C GLY A 15 2.88 9.28 -8.44
N HIS A 16 2.26 8.10 -8.47
CA HIS A 16 2.25 7.16 -7.34
C HIS A 16 3.44 6.19 -7.45
N ARG A 17 3.91 5.68 -6.31
CA ARG A 17 5.08 4.79 -6.25
C ARG A 17 4.63 3.34 -6.13
N LEU A 18 5.18 2.47 -6.97
CA LEU A 18 5.04 1.02 -6.82
C LEU A 18 6.04 0.50 -5.79
N ILE A 19 5.55 -0.30 -4.86
CA ILE A 19 6.35 -1.08 -3.92
C ILE A 19 6.07 -2.55 -4.19
N ASP A 20 7.14 -3.32 -4.37
CA ASP A 20 7.07 -4.76 -4.50
C ASP A 20 7.59 -5.44 -3.24
N TRP A 21 6.70 -6.16 -2.56
CA TRP A 21 7.01 -6.98 -1.40
C TRP A 21 6.63 -8.45 -1.62
N ALA A 22 6.34 -8.87 -2.84
CA ALA A 22 5.89 -10.23 -3.15
C ALA A 22 6.83 -11.29 -2.55
N ASP A 23 8.14 -11.11 -2.71
CA ASP A 23 9.16 -12.05 -2.21
C ASP A 23 9.33 -12.05 -0.69
N ARG A 24 8.77 -11.06 0.01
CA ARG A 24 8.88 -10.89 1.47
C ARG A 24 7.64 -11.35 2.22
N ILE A 25 6.56 -11.60 1.50
CA ILE A 25 5.28 -11.99 2.10
C ILE A 25 5.23 -13.51 2.17
N PRO A 26 5.00 -14.10 3.36
CA PRO A 26 4.80 -15.53 3.49
C PRO A 26 3.62 -15.99 2.63
N ARG A 27 3.78 -17.13 1.93
CA ARG A 27 2.70 -17.73 1.13
C ARG A 27 1.46 -17.98 1.99
N GLY A 28 0.29 -17.69 1.43
CA GLY A 28 -1.00 -17.82 2.13
C GLY A 28 -1.36 -16.63 3.03
N THR A 29 -0.52 -15.59 3.13
CA THR A 29 -0.88 -14.38 3.89
C THR A 29 -1.95 -13.59 3.12
N LEU A 30 -3.11 -13.40 3.74
CA LEU A 30 -4.24 -12.64 3.15
C LEU A 30 -4.26 -11.17 3.57
N LEU A 31 -3.69 -10.83 4.72
CA LEU A 31 -3.71 -9.50 5.31
C LEU A 31 -2.33 -9.14 5.87
N ALA A 32 -1.88 -7.92 5.62
CA ALA A 32 -0.70 -7.34 6.25
C ALA A 32 -1.08 -6.20 7.19
N ASP A 33 -0.48 -6.18 8.38
CA ASP A 33 -0.46 -5.00 9.23
C ASP A 33 0.73 -4.14 8.78
N VAL A 34 0.46 -2.98 8.19
CA VAL A 34 1.48 -2.04 7.75
C VAL A 34 1.57 -0.91 8.78
N LEU A 35 2.64 -0.87 9.55
CA LEU A 35 2.95 0.32 10.35
C LEU A 35 3.46 1.42 9.42
N VAL A 36 2.72 2.50 9.37
CA VAL A 36 3.01 3.68 8.56
C VAL A 36 3.42 4.81 9.48
N THR A 37 4.52 5.47 9.15
CA THR A 37 4.91 6.74 9.77
C THR A 37 5.01 7.80 8.69
N VAL A 38 4.57 9.02 8.98
CA VAL A 38 4.55 10.16 8.05
C VAL A 38 5.10 11.43 8.70
N GLU A 39 5.74 12.27 7.91
CA GLU A 39 6.23 13.57 8.33
C GLU A 39 6.03 14.60 7.18
N PRO A 40 5.40 15.75 7.47
CA PRO A 40 4.80 16.13 8.75
C PRO A 40 3.50 15.36 9.04
N PHE A 41 3.10 15.27 10.32
CA PHE A 41 2.01 14.39 10.80
C PHE A 41 0.62 14.67 10.20
N TYR A 42 0.42 15.86 9.60
CA TYR A 42 -0.82 16.25 8.95
C TYR A 42 -0.91 15.80 7.48
N THR A 43 0.13 15.17 6.95
CA THR A 43 0.13 14.64 5.58
C THR A 43 -0.68 13.35 5.47
N ARG A 44 -1.12 13.04 4.26
CA ARG A 44 -1.87 11.82 3.96
C ARG A 44 -1.05 10.89 3.07
N LEU A 45 -0.97 9.64 3.48
CA LEU A 45 -0.40 8.54 2.70
C LEU A 45 -1.49 7.52 2.43
N SER A 46 -1.59 7.04 1.21
CA SER A 46 -2.58 6.02 0.81
C SER A 46 -1.89 4.79 0.24
N ILE A 47 -2.41 3.61 0.56
CA ILE A 47 -1.91 2.31 0.08
C ILE A 47 -3.05 1.57 -0.60
N TYR A 48 -2.79 1.02 -1.79
CA TYR A 48 -3.78 0.25 -2.55
C TYR A 48 -3.12 -0.79 -3.47
N GLN A 49 -3.87 -1.80 -3.91
CA GLN A 49 -3.40 -2.78 -4.89
C GLN A 49 -3.40 -2.16 -6.31
N PRO A 50 -2.38 -2.40 -7.15
CA PRO A 50 -2.42 -1.95 -8.54
C PRO A 50 -3.70 -2.41 -9.24
N GLY A 51 -4.45 -1.46 -9.82
CA GLY A 51 -5.75 -1.71 -10.46
C GLY A 51 -6.98 -1.64 -9.59
N HIS A 52 -6.84 -1.54 -8.28
CA HIS A 52 -7.96 -1.50 -7.32
C HIS A 52 -7.96 -0.19 -6.52
N PHE A 53 -8.16 0.95 -7.20
CA PHE A 53 -8.08 2.27 -6.58
C PHE A 53 -9.27 2.58 -5.63
N GLU A 54 -10.37 1.87 -5.78
CA GLU A 54 -11.54 1.94 -4.91
C GLU A 54 -11.25 1.38 -3.50
N THR A 55 -10.26 0.50 -3.36
CA THR A 55 -9.89 -0.13 -2.07
C THR A 55 -8.85 0.66 -1.27
N VAL A 56 -8.60 1.91 -1.65
CA VAL A 56 -7.57 2.78 -1.05
C VAL A 56 -7.75 2.92 0.45
N GLN A 57 -6.78 2.39 1.19
CA GLN A 57 -6.63 2.61 2.62
C GLN A 57 -5.82 3.89 2.84
N ARG A 58 -6.23 4.74 3.80
CA ARG A 58 -5.60 6.04 4.07
C ARG A 58 -5.03 6.14 5.48
N CYS A 59 -3.85 6.73 5.59
CA CYS A 59 -3.15 7.09 6.83
C CYS A 59 -2.91 8.60 6.86
N CYS A 60 -2.65 9.23 8.00
CA CYS A 60 -2.64 8.71 9.38
C CYS A 60 -3.60 9.49 10.29
N ASN A 61 -4.62 10.13 9.69
CA ASN A 61 -5.65 10.92 10.36
C ASN A 61 -5.08 11.95 11.36
N GLY A 62 -4.03 12.66 10.94
CA GLY A 62 -3.39 13.70 11.76
C GLY A 62 -2.47 13.15 12.86
N ARG A 63 -2.01 11.90 12.76
CA ARG A 63 -1.01 11.30 13.64
C ARG A 63 0.29 11.06 12.88
N GLN A 64 1.42 11.06 13.58
CA GLN A 64 2.71 10.76 12.98
C GLN A 64 2.84 9.29 12.57
N ALA A 65 2.15 8.38 13.25
CA ALA A 65 2.15 6.95 12.95
C ALA A 65 0.77 6.33 13.13
N SER A 66 0.45 5.34 12.29
CA SER A 66 -0.72 4.47 12.41
C SER A 66 -0.46 3.11 11.78
N VAL A 67 -1.18 2.09 12.23
CA VAL A 67 -1.23 0.80 11.54
C VAL A 67 -2.37 0.84 10.52
N MET A 68 -2.10 0.32 9.32
CA MET A 68 -3.10 0.06 8.29
C MET A 68 -3.21 -1.45 8.07
N HIS A 69 -4.42 -1.95 7.92
CA HIS A 69 -4.67 -3.34 7.55
C HIS A 69 -4.89 -3.39 6.04
N VAL A 70 -3.99 -4.05 5.32
CA VAL A 70 -4.00 -4.04 3.85
C VAL A 70 -4.17 -5.47 3.35
N PRO A 71 -5.19 -5.75 2.50
CA PRO A 71 -5.33 -7.07 1.88
C PRO A 71 -4.16 -7.32 0.94
N ILE A 72 -3.73 -8.58 0.86
CA ILE A 72 -2.63 -9.01 0.00
C ILE A 72 -3.18 -9.88 -1.13
N GLU A 73 -2.98 -9.42 -2.36
CA GLU A 73 -3.26 -10.23 -3.56
C GLU A 73 -1.97 -10.82 -4.13
N ASN A 74 -1.10 -9.97 -4.69
CA ASN A 74 0.15 -10.38 -5.32
C ASN A 74 1.39 -9.77 -4.65
N GLY A 75 1.20 -9.07 -3.53
CA GLY A 75 2.29 -8.45 -2.76
C GLY A 75 2.84 -7.14 -3.31
N ARG A 76 2.26 -6.61 -4.38
CA ARG A 76 2.61 -5.29 -4.94
C ARG A 76 1.59 -4.25 -4.50
N PHE A 77 2.08 -3.07 -4.15
CA PHE A 77 1.25 -1.99 -3.63
C PHE A 77 1.62 -0.66 -4.27
N CYS A 78 0.62 0.17 -4.49
CA CYS A 78 0.78 1.54 -4.93
C CYS A 78 0.64 2.49 -3.74
N ILE A 79 1.57 3.44 -3.67
CA ILE A 79 1.62 4.45 -2.62
C ILE A 79 1.33 5.82 -3.23
N ALA A 80 0.25 6.45 -2.75
CA ALA A 80 -0.07 7.83 -3.07
C ALA A 80 0.27 8.73 -1.89
N GLN A 81 1.03 9.80 -2.15
CA GLN A 81 1.43 10.77 -1.15
C GLN A 81 0.78 12.12 -1.44
N SER A 82 0.21 12.76 -0.41
CA SER A 82 -0.50 14.04 -0.59
C SER A 82 0.41 15.23 -0.89
N GLN A 83 1.70 15.13 -0.53
CA GLN A 83 2.67 16.21 -0.70
C GLN A 83 3.98 15.63 -1.25
N PRO A 84 4.61 16.23 -2.26
CA PRO A 84 5.85 15.72 -2.85
C PRO A 84 7.01 15.56 -1.86
N GLN A 85 7.15 16.52 -0.94
CA GLN A 85 8.23 16.62 0.05
C GLN A 85 8.00 15.82 1.34
N MET A 86 6.83 15.17 1.50
CA MET A 86 6.56 14.42 2.73
C MET A 86 7.49 13.21 2.83
N LYS A 87 7.90 12.90 4.05
CA LYS A 87 8.64 11.67 4.36
C LYS A 87 7.68 10.65 4.90
N TRP A 88 7.95 9.39 4.61
CA TRP A 88 7.19 8.29 5.17
C TRP A 88 8.06 7.05 5.28
N THR A 89 7.72 6.17 6.22
CA THR A 89 8.30 4.84 6.33
C THR A 89 7.19 3.83 6.50
N LEU A 90 7.34 2.68 5.83
CA LEU A 90 6.42 1.55 5.93
C LEU A 90 7.17 0.37 6.54
N ARG A 91 6.55 -0.29 7.51
CA ARG A 91 7.03 -1.56 8.07
C ARG A 91 5.91 -2.58 7.99
N LEU A 92 6.18 -3.67 7.28
CA LEU A 92 5.28 -4.81 7.20
C LEU A 92 5.40 -5.64 8.47
N ASN A 93 4.26 -5.95 9.06
CA ASN A 93 4.13 -6.97 10.06
C ASN A 93 3.14 -8.02 9.56
N PHE A 94 3.64 -9.24 9.37
CA PHE A 94 2.83 -10.38 9.00
C PHE A 94 2.39 -11.07 10.27
N LYS A 95 1.09 -11.35 10.40
CA LYS A 95 0.60 -12.25 11.44
C LYS A 95 0.59 -13.67 10.84
N PRO A 96 1.60 -14.50 11.09
CA PRO A 96 1.52 -15.90 10.69
C PRO A 96 0.35 -16.55 11.43
N GLY A 97 -0.60 -17.12 10.70
CA GLY A 97 -1.64 -17.98 11.27
C GLY A 97 -3.06 -17.41 11.41
N LEU A 98 -3.45 -16.38 10.63
CA LEU A 98 -4.89 -16.14 10.42
C LEU A 98 -5.39 -17.12 9.33
N GLU A 99 -5.67 -18.36 9.74
CA GLU A 99 -6.58 -19.22 8.98
C GLU A 99 -7.98 -18.60 9.12
N LEU A 100 -8.65 -18.37 7.98
CA LEU A 100 -10.10 -18.11 7.92
C LEU A 100 -10.84 -19.45 7.90
#